data_AF-A0A925MHC4-F1
#
_entry.id   AF-A0A925MHC4-F1
#
_cell.length_a   1.000
_cell.length_b   1.000
_cell.length_c   1.000
_cell.angle_alpha   90.00
_cell.angle_beta   90.00
_cell.angle_gamma   90.00
#
_symmetry.space_group_name_H-M   'P 1'
#
loop_
_entity.id
_entity.type
_entity.pdbx_description
1 polymer ?
#
loop_
_entity_poly.entity_id
_entity_poly.type
_entity_poly.pdbx_seq_one_letter_code
_entity_poly.pdbx_strand_id
1 'polypeptide(L)' 'MSEDPSTSEFSISLQGQLLLASPSLADGTFDHSVIILIEHSATKGALGM' A
#
# COMPACT_ATOMS: atom_id res chain seq x y z
N MET A 1 6.77 34.32 6.61
CA MET A 1 6.89 33.42 5.45
C MET A 1 6.48 32.05 5.92
N SER A 2 5.60 31.40 5.15
CA SER A 2 4.77 30.26 5.53
C SER A 2 5.50 28.93 5.36
N GLU A 3 5.38 28.01 6.30
CA GLU A 3 5.77 26.61 6.15
C GLU A 3 4.51 25.75 6.25
N ASP A 4 4.05 25.27 5.09
CA ASP A 4 2.90 24.38 4.91
C ASP A 4 3.36 22.94 5.22
N PRO A 5 2.76 22.20 6.18
CA PRO A 5 3.24 20.85 6.55
C PRO A 5 2.79 19.75 5.58
N SER A 6 2.40 20.10 4.36
CA SER A 6 2.05 19.13 3.33
C SER A 6 3.32 18.56 2.69
N THR A 7 3.38 17.23 2.54
CA THR A 7 4.34 16.48 1.70
C THR A 7 5.75 16.21 2.26
N SER A 8 5.84 15.57 3.42
CA SER A 8 6.86 14.52 3.57
C SER A 8 6.23 13.23 3.04
N GLU A 9 6.38 12.98 1.73
CA GLU A 9 6.15 11.64 1.17
C GLU A 9 7.19 10.71 1.78
N PHE A 10 6.89 10.21 2.99
CA PHE A 10 7.62 9.09 3.55
C PHE A 10 7.54 7.99 2.50
N SER A 11 8.68 7.66 1.91
CA SER A 11 8.84 6.47 1.08
C SER A 11 8.69 5.25 1.99
N ILE A 12 7.46 4.99 2.42
CA ILE A 12 7.14 3.87 3.31
C ILE A 12 7.29 2.62 2.44
N SER A 13 8.29 1.81 2.77
CA SER A 13 8.33 0.47 2.23
C SER A 13 7.19 -0.34 2.84
N LEU A 14 6.31 -0.85 1.99
CA LEU A 14 5.24 -1.74 2.38
C LEU A 14 5.71 -3.21 2.42
N GLN A 15 6.99 -3.48 2.17
CA GLN A 15 7.54 -4.83 2.25
C GLN A 15 7.40 -5.39 3.67
N GLY A 16 6.89 -6.62 3.77
CA GLY A 16 6.55 -7.29 5.02
C GLY A 16 5.27 -6.81 5.69
N GLN A 17 4.56 -5.84 5.09
CA GLN A 17 3.27 -5.36 5.58
C GLN A 17 2.11 -6.13 4.96
N LEU A 18 0.97 -6.11 5.66
CA LEU A 18 -0.28 -6.73 5.22
C LEU A 18 -1.21 -5.68 4.61
N LEU A 19 -1.73 -5.97 3.43
CA LEU A 19 -2.85 -5.27 2.83
C LEU A 19 -4.14 -6.00 3.17
N LEU A 20 -5.11 -5.27 3.72
CA LEU A 20 -6.41 -5.79 4.10
C LEU A 20 -7.44 -5.19 3.15
N ALA A 21 -8.17 -6.04 2.42
CA ALA A 21 -9.26 -5.57 1.58
C ALA A 21 -10.38 -4.98 2.45
N SER A 22 -10.84 -3.78 2.12
CA SER A 22 -12.02 -3.24 2.77
C SER A 22 -13.26 -4.00 2.29
N PRO A 23 -14.30 -4.14 3.12
CA PRO A 23 -15.57 -4.73 2.69
C PRO A 23 -16.29 -3.92 1.59
N SER A 24 -15.85 -2.69 1.32
CA SER A 24 -16.38 -1.83 0.26
C SER A 24 -15.58 -1.94 -1.04
N LEU A 25 -14.56 -2.79 -1.11
CA LEU A 25 -13.77 -2.97 -2.31
C LEU A 25 -14.64 -3.60 -3.40
N ALA A 26 -14.96 -2.81 -4.43
CA ALA A 26 -15.95 -3.17 -5.44
C ALA A 26 -15.50 -4.28 -6.41
N ASP A 27 -14.20 -4.57 -6.46
CA ASP A 27 -13.65 -5.64 -7.29
C ASP A 27 -13.59 -6.95 -6.50
N GLY A 28 -14.34 -7.95 -6.98
CA GLY A 28 -14.46 -9.27 -6.35
C GLY A 28 -13.18 -10.10 -6.37
N THR A 29 -12.17 -9.71 -7.15
CA THR A 29 -10.88 -10.41 -7.24
C THR A 29 -10.16 -10.48 -5.88
N PHE A 30 -10.34 -9.46 -5.04
CA PHE A 30 -9.67 -9.32 -3.75
C PHE A 30 -10.66 -9.29 -2.58
N ASP A 31 -11.89 -9.77 -2.78
CA ASP A 31 -12.92 -9.74 -1.75
C ASP A 31 -12.49 -10.51 -0.50
N HIS A 32 -12.56 -9.83 0.66
CA HIS A 32 -12.10 -10.35 1.96
C HIS A 32 -10.67 -10.91 1.96
N SER A 33 -9.81 -10.43 1.05
CA SER A 33 -8.43 -10.88 0.95
C SER A 33 -7.51 -10.20 1.98
N VAL A 34 -6.46 -10.93 2.35
CA VAL A 34 -5.37 -10.49 3.20
C VAL A 34 -4.08 -10.82 2.46
N ILE A 35 -3.35 -9.79 2.02
CA ILE A 35 -2.20 -9.95 1.13
C ILE A 35 -0.94 -9.53 1.88
N ILE A 36 0.08 -10.38 1.93
CA ILE A 36 1.39 -9.99 2.43
C ILE A 36 2.27 -9.48 1.29
N LEU A 37 2.85 -8.30 1.44
CA LEU A 37 3.75 -7.74 0.44
C LEU A 37 5.16 -8.29 0.61
N ILE A 38 5.60 -9.10 -0.35
CA ILE A 38 6.92 -9.76 -0.36
C ILE A 38 7.98 -8.81 -0.90
N GLU A 39 7.62 -8.03 -1.92
CA GLU A 39 8.48 -7.02 -2.53
C GLU A 39 7.71 -5.71 -2.73
N HIS A 40 8.36 -4.59 -2.45
CA HIS A 40 7.82 -3.26 -2.72
C HIS A 40 8.95 -2.31 -3.10
N SER A 41 8.83 -1.66 -4.26
CA SER A 41 9.79 -0.70 -4.78
C SER A 41 9.07 0.45 -5.47
N ALA A 42 9.53 1.67 -5.20
CA ALA A 42 9.00 2.88 -5.83
C ALA A 42 9.16 2.87 -7.38
N THR A 43 10.11 2.11 -7.93
CA THR A 43 10.39 2.09 -9.37
C THR A 43 9.91 0.82 -10.07
N LYS A 44 9.70 -0.28 -9.34
CA LYS A 44 9.33 -1.58 -9.91
C LYS A 44 7.92 -2.05 -9.55
N GLY A 45 7.26 -1.37 -8.61
CA GLY A 45 5.94 -1.74 -8.11
C GLY A 45 6.00 -2.69 -6.91
N ALA A 46 4.98 -3.53 -6.76
CA ALA A 46 4.79 -4.38 -5.60
C ALA A 46 4.41 -5.82 -6.01
N LEU A 47 4.82 -6.80 -5.20
CA LEU A 47 4.44 -8.21 -5.32
C LEU A 47 3.92 -8.70 -3.97
N GLY A 48 2.75 -9.35 -3.96
CA GLY A 48 2.18 -9.94 -2.77
C GLY A 48 1.44 -11.26 -3.03
N MET A 49 1.13 -11.97 -1.94
CA MET A 49 0.45 -13.27 -1.92
C MET A 49 -0.65 -13.28 -0.87
#